data_AF-A0A1X6WZE1-F1
#
_entry.id   AF-A0A1X6WZE1-F1
#
_cell.length_a   1.000
_cell.length_b   1.000
_cell.length_c   1.000
_cell.angle_alpha   90.00
_cell.angle_beta   90.00
_cell.angle_gamma   90.00
#
_symmetry.space_group_name_H-M   'P 1'
#
loop_
_entity.id
_entity.type
_entity.pdbx_description
1 polymer ?
#
loop_
_entity_poly.entity_id
_entity_poly.type
_entity_poly.pdbx_seq_one_letter_code
_entity_poly.pdbx_strand_id
1 'polypeptide(L)'
;MAELELVNAGGTGSVERSAGEEAVTEIAAGSGLIGPALFDGYRAFSPQPALWLGFPVVRRPGPGVAALLGGGWIASGVPGRDRLPVIAHPAGLAYAPQEAAGEVQTPVLGPAADALRVGSTVWLRPAKAGESAEHAPVYRLVAGDRVVDEAPTYRGEGRFFL
;
A
#
# COMPACT_ATOMS: atom_id res chain seq x y z
N MET A 1 -9.05 5.94 43.74
CA MET A 1 -8.53 5.38 42.46
C MET A 1 -7.22 6.08 42.17
N ALA A 2 -6.24 5.37 41.62
CA ALA A 2 -4.97 5.97 41.21
C ALA A 2 -5.14 6.67 39.86
N GLU A 3 -4.40 7.76 39.65
CA GLU A 3 -4.33 8.46 38.37
C GLU A 3 -3.52 7.61 37.37
N LEU A 4 -4.02 7.46 36.15
CA LEU A 4 -3.33 6.70 35.10
C LEU A 4 -2.31 7.63 34.42
N GLU A 5 -1.03 7.27 34.49
CA GLU A 5 0.06 8.05 33.86
C GLU A 5 0.05 7.94 32.33
N LEU A 6 -0.50 6.84 31.78
CA LEU A 6 -0.55 6.60 30.35
C LEU A 6 -1.91 6.04 29.93
N VAL A 7 -2.53 6.74 28.98
CA VAL A 7 -3.77 6.37 28.31
C VAL A 7 -3.55 6.53 26.81
N ASN A 8 -3.28 5.41 26.13
CA ASN A 8 -3.14 5.38 24.68
C ASN A 8 -4.51 5.26 24.01
N ALA A 9 -4.78 6.14 23.03
CA ALA A 9 -5.96 6.01 22.19
C ALA A 9 -5.73 6.56 20.78
N GLY A 10 -6.40 5.93 19.82
CA GLY A 10 -6.44 6.41 18.43
C GLY A 10 -5.21 6.05 17.61
N GLY A 11 -5.29 6.44 16.34
CA GLY A 11 -4.21 6.32 15.37
C GLY A 11 -4.43 7.34 14.26
N THR A 12 -3.74 7.19 13.12
CA THR A 12 -3.80 8.15 12.01
C THR A 12 -5.23 8.60 11.66
N GLY A 13 -6.18 7.65 11.65
CA GLY A 13 -7.57 7.89 11.28
C GLY A 13 -8.38 8.75 12.25
N SER A 14 -7.90 8.92 13.48
CA SER A 14 -8.63 9.56 14.57
C SER A 14 -7.80 10.56 15.36
N VAL A 15 -6.62 10.95 14.88
CA VAL A 15 -5.67 11.81 15.62
C VAL A 15 -6.35 13.06 16.15
N GLU A 16 -7.11 13.78 15.31
CA GLU A 16 -7.78 15.02 15.71
C GLU A 16 -8.78 14.81 16.84
N ARG A 17 -9.57 13.72 16.79
CA ARG A 17 -10.56 13.40 17.83
C ARG A 17 -9.88 12.95 19.11
N SER A 18 -8.87 12.09 19.00
CA SER A 18 -8.12 11.56 20.14
C SER A 18 -7.32 12.65 20.85
N ALA A 19 -6.76 13.61 20.12
CA ALA A 19 -6.03 14.75 20.68
C ALA A 19 -6.93 15.75 21.41
N GLY A 20 -8.23 15.76 21.12
CA GLY A 20 -9.22 16.60 21.81
C GLY A 20 -9.77 16.00 23.11
N GLU A 21 -9.42 14.76 23.45
CA GLU A 21 -9.89 14.09 24.67
C GLU A 21 -8.88 14.26 25.80
N GLU A 22 -9.29 14.89 26.91
CA GLU A 22 -8.41 15.22 28.04
C GLU A 22 -7.80 13.98 28.70
N ALA A 23 -8.53 12.85 28.67
CA ALA A 23 -8.06 11.60 29.24
C ALA A 23 -6.95 10.92 28.41
N VAL A 24 -6.74 11.31 27.14
CA VAL A 24 -5.78 10.66 26.25
C VAL A 24 -4.41 11.32 26.40
N THR A 25 -3.41 10.53 26.82
CA THR A 25 -2.03 11.03 27.00
C THR A 25 -1.11 10.64 25.84
N GLU A 26 -1.51 9.69 24.99
CA GLU A 26 -0.71 9.20 23.86
C GLU A 26 -1.58 8.79 22.67
N ILE A 27 -1.10 9.09 21.45
CA ILE A 27 -1.73 8.67 20.18
C ILE A 27 -0.70 7.90 19.34
N ALA A 28 -1.03 6.68 18.93
CA ALA A 28 -0.17 5.84 18.10
C ALA A 28 -0.49 5.97 16.60
N ALA A 29 -0.19 7.14 16.02
CA ALA A 29 -0.31 7.35 14.57
C ALA A 29 0.91 6.78 13.82
N GLY A 30 0.69 6.18 12.64
CA GLY A 30 1.79 5.59 11.87
C GLY A 30 1.48 5.47 10.38
N SER A 31 0.34 4.89 10.01
CA SER A 31 -0.07 4.73 8.61
C SER A 31 -0.17 6.04 7.81
N GLY A 32 -0.27 7.19 8.49
CA GLY A 32 -0.26 8.52 7.86
C GLY A 32 1.06 8.88 7.19
N LEU A 33 2.18 8.32 7.66
CA LEU A 33 3.49 8.49 7.03
C LEU A 33 3.56 7.82 5.64
N ILE A 34 2.75 6.78 5.43
CA ILE A 34 2.73 5.98 4.21
C ILE A 34 1.64 6.45 3.25
N GLY A 35 0.49 6.90 3.77
CA GLY A 35 -0.66 7.28 2.95
C GLY A 35 -1.18 6.11 2.08
N PRO A 36 -1.53 4.95 2.64
CA PRO A 36 -2.01 3.80 1.86
C PRO A 36 -3.35 4.09 1.17
N ALA A 37 -3.70 3.28 0.17
CA ALA A 37 -4.84 3.55 -0.71
C ALA A 37 -6.19 3.60 0.01
N LEU A 38 -6.35 2.93 1.16
CA LEU A 38 -7.59 3.00 1.94
C LEU A 38 -7.91 4.43 2.42
N PHE A 39 -6.91 5.29 2.58
CA PHE A 39 -7.12 6.70 2.94
C PHE A 39 -7.67 7.55 1.80
N ASP A 40 -7.67 7.07 0.56
CA ASP A 40 -8.26 7.81 -0.57
C ASP A 40 -9.78 8.01 -0.39
N GLY A 41 -10.43 7.16 0.39
CA GLY A 41 -11.85 7.28 0.74
C GLY A 41 -12.14 8.12 1.98
N TYR A 42 -11.12 8.62 2.67
CA TYR A 42 -11.30 9.38 3.92
C TYR A 42 -11.69 10.82 3.60
N ARG A 43 -12.51 11.42 4.48
CA ARG A 43 -12.98 12.81 4.34
C ARG A 43 -12.28 13.77 5.29
N ALA A 44 -11.84 13.29 6.45
CA ALA A 44 -11.28 14.12 7.50
C ALA A 44 -9.84 14.56 7.19
N PHE A 45 -9.07 13.75 6.46
CA PHE A 45 -7.71 14.09 6.03
C PHE A 45 -7.36 13.34 4.74
N SER A 46 -6.36 13.85 4.02
CA SER A 46 -5.86 13.27 2.78
C SER A 46 -4.32 13.31 2.80
N PRO A 47 -3.65 12.22 3.24
CA PRO A 47 -2.19 12.18 3.28
C PRO A 47 -1.64 12.05 1.86
N GLN A 48 -0.46 12.63 1.62
CA GLN A 48 0.26 12.34 0.38
C GLN A 48 0.71 10.87 0.38
N PRO A 49 0.41 10.09 -0.66
CA PRO A 49 0.94 8.74 -0.78
C PRO A 49 2.46 8.77 -0.79
N ALA A 50 3.10 7.85 -0.07
CA ALA A 50 4.57 7.79 0.05
C ALA A 50 5.14 6.39 -0.22
N LEU A 51 4.30 5.40 -0.57
CA LEU A 51 4.74 4.04 -0.85
C LEU A 51 4.09 3.50 -2.12
N TRP A 52 4.93 2.97 -3.00
CA TRP A 52 4.55 2.26 -4.21
C TRP A 52 5.30 0.94 -4.30
N LEU A 53 4.61 -0.06 -4.83
CA LEU A 53 5.12 -1.41 -5.07
C LEU A 53 5.19 -1.61 -6.59
N GLY A 54 6.40 -1.82 -7.11
CA GLY A 54 6.63 -2.00 -8.54
C GLY A 54 6.59 -3.47 -8.93
N PHE A 55 5.67 -3.83 -9.83
CA PHE A 55 5.54 -5.20 -10.35
C PHE A 55 5.85 -5.22 -11.86
N PRO A 56 6.77 -6.09 -12.32
CA PRO A 56 7.12 -6.16 -13.72
C PRO A 56 6.04 -6.89 -14.52
N VAL A 57 5.77 -6.40 -15.74
CA VAL A 57 4.99 -7.13 -16.74
C VAL A 57 5.81 -8.33 -17.22
N VAL A 58 5.26 -9.53 -17.12
CA VAL A 58 5.90 -10.79 -17.54
C VAL A 58 5.30 -11.38 -18.80
N ARG A 59 4.08 -10.97 -19.17
CA ARG A 59 3.42 -11.47 -20.38
C ARG A 59 2.46 -10.45 -20.96
N ARG A 60 2.30 -10.47 -22.28
CA ARG A 60 1.24 -9.75 -23.02
C ARG A 60 0.53 -10.71 -23.96
N PRO A 61 -0.61 -11.30 -23.54
CA PRO A 61 -1.29 -12.34 -24.32
C PRO A 61 -2.08 -11.80 -25.53
N GLY A 62 -2.40 -10.50 -25.57
CA GLY A 62 -3.14 -9.88 -26.66
C GLY A 62 -3.39 -8.38 -26.44
N PRO A 63 -4.13 -7.73 -27.35
CA PRO A 63 -4.52 -6.32 -27.20
C PRO A 63 -5.30 -6.08 -25.91
N GLY A 64 -5.01 -4.98 -25.23
CA GLY A 64 -5.66 -4.55 -24.00
C GLY A 64 -5.37 -5.41 -22.77
N VAL A 65 -4.40 -6.35 -22.82
CA VAL A 65 -4.08 -7.27 -21.71
C VAL A 65 -2.58 -7.36 -21.46
N ALA A 66 -2.21 -7.30 -20.18
CA ALA A 66 -0.87 -7.63 -19.67
C ALA A 66 -0.98 -8.47 -18.40
N ALA A 67 0.05 -9.24 -18.07
CA ALA A 67 0.15 -9.96 -16.80
C ALA A 67 1.40 -9.49 -16.04
N LEU A 68 1.21 -9.13 -14.77
CA LEU A 68 2.26 -8.73 -13.83
C LEU A 68 2.79 -9.96 -13.08
N LEU A 69 4.05 -9.92 -12.66
CA LEU A 69 4.60 -10.86 -11.69
C LEU A 69 4.17 -10.44 -10.28
N GLY A 70 3.10 -11.03 -9.78
CA GLY A 70 2.42 -10.61 -8.55
C GLY A 70 1.53 -9.38 -8.70
N GLY A 71 0.73 -9.11 -7.67
CA GLY A 71 -0.21 -7.98 -7.60
C GLY A 71 -0.22 -7.28 -6.25
N GLY A 72 0.81 -7.53 -5.42
CA GLY A 72 0.83 -7.14 -4.01
C GLY A 72 0.01 -8.06 -3.13
N TRP A 73 -0.30 -7.59 -1.92
CA TRP A 73 -0.94 -8.38 -0.89
C TRP A 73 -2.30 -7.81 -0.53
N ILE A 74 -3.27 -8.71 -0.37
CA ILE A 74 -4.61 -8.34 0.09
C ILE A 74 -4.50 -7.89 1.54
N ALA A 75 -4.99 -6.69 1.80
CA ALA A 75 -4.96 -6.13 3.14
C ALA A 75 -5.85 -6.92 4.11
N SER A 76 -5.40 -6.96 5.36
CA SER A 76 -6.13 -7.50 6.51
C SER A 76 -7.52 -6.88 6.69
N GLY A 77 -8.41 -7.59 7.36
CA GLY A 77 -9.77 -7.13 7.71
C GLY A 77 -10.86 -7.86 6.92
N VAL A 78 -12.07 -7.30 6.92
CA VAL A 78 -13.20 -7.88 6.18
C VAL A 78 -12.82 -7.98 4.71
N PRO A 79 -12.90 -9.18 4.09
CA PRO A 79 -12.59 -9.36 2.68
C PRO A 79 -13.46 -8.45 1.81
N GLY A 80 -12.84 -7.79 0.84
CA GLY A 80 -13.52 -6.80 0.01
C GLY A 80 -12.62 -6.17 -1.02
N ARG A 81 -13.22 -5.47 -1.99
CA ARG A 81 -12.49 -4.76 -3.05
C ARG A 81 -11.59 -3.65 -2.49
N ASP A 82 -11.96 -3.09 -1.34
CA ASP A 82 -11.18 -2.10 -0.60
C ASP A 82 -9.93 -2.69 0.08
N ARG A 83 -9.75 -4.02 0.04
CA ARG A 83 -8.54 -4.71 0.51
C ARG A 83 -7.53 -4.97 -0.61
N LEU A 84 -7.90 -4.78 -1.87
CA LEU A 84 -6.98 -4.96 -2.99
C LEU A 84 -5.98 -3.79 -3.04
N PRO A 85 -4.69 -4.04 -3.35
CA PRO A 85 -3.79 -2.98 -3.79
C PRO A 85 -4.38 -2.22 -4.98
N VAL A 86 -4.11 -0.91 -5.09
CA VAL A 86 -4.65 -0.07 -6.15
C VAL A 86 -3.59 0.16 -7.22
N ILE A 87 -3.93 -0.06 -8.49
CA ILE A 87 -3.04 0.26 -9.61
C ILE A 87 -2.90 1.78 -9.71
N ALA A 88 -1.70 2.30 -9.46
CA ALA A 88 -1.43 3.74 -9.44
C ALA A 88 -0.85 4.24 -10.77
N HIS A 89 0.00 3.46 -11.43
CA HIS A 89 0.61 3.86 -12.69
C HIS A 89 1.03 2.65 -13.56
N PRO A 90 0.84 2.69 -14.89
CA PRO A 90 0.18 3.75 -15.66
C PRO A 90 -1.34 3.76 -15.41
N ALA A 91 -1.95 4.95 -15.58
CA ALA A 91 -3.40 5.10 -15.53
C ALA A 91 -4.06 4.37 -16.70
N GLY A 92 -5.33 3.96 -16.53
CA GLY A 92 -6.08 3.23 -17.57
C GLY A 92 -5.87 1.72 -17.55
N LEU A 93 -5.36 1.17 -16.44
CA LEU A 93 -5.35 -0.25 -16.14
C LEU A 93 -6.40 -0.58 -15.06
N ALA A 94 -6.98 -1.76 -15.15
CA ALA A 94 -7.83 -2.35 -14.12
C ALA A 94 -7.48 -3.84 -13.97
N TYR A 95 -7.72 -4.42 -12.78
CA TYR A 95 -7.57 -5.87 -12.65
C TYR A 95 -8.58 -6.62 -13.51
N ALA A 96 -8.19 -7.78 -14.03
CA ALA A 96 -9.18 -8.71 -14.55
C ALA A 96 -10.08 -9.19 -13.39
N PRO A 97 -11.42 -9.14 -13.53
CA PRO A 97 -12.34 -9.39 -12.42
C PRO A 97 -12.32 -10.84 -11.92
N GLN A 98 -11.79 -11.78 -12.70
CA GLN A 98 -11.72 -13.20 -12.35
C GLN A 98 -10.56 -13.51 -11.39
N GLU A 99 -9.50 -12.70 -11.38
CA GLU A 99 -8.27 -12.99 -10.64
C GLU A 99 -7.89 -11.89 -9.64
N ALA A 100 -8.29 -10.63 -9.89
CA ALA A 100 -7.90 -9.48 -9.08
C ALA A 100 -6.36 -9.38 -8.90
N ALA A 101 -5.90 -8.98 -7.72
CA ALA A 101 -4.48 -8.97 -7.35
C ALA A 101 -4.04 -10.37 -6.91
N GLY A 102 -3.49 -11.15 -7.84
CA GLY A 102 -2.96 -12.49 -7.61
C GLY A 102 -1.51 -12.48 -7.12
N GLU A 103 -1.19 -13.39 -6.22
CA GLU A 103 0.15 -13.50 -5.59
C GLU A 103 1.25 -13.86 -6.60
N VAL A 104 0.96 -14.78 -7.53
CA VAL A 104 1.95 -15.27 -8.50
C VAL A 104 1.94 -14.44 -9.77
N GLN A 105 0.75 -14.25 -10.34
CA GLN A 105 0.55 -13.39 -11.50
C GLN A 105 -0.74 -12.59 -11.33
N THR A 106 -0.77 -11.41 -11.93
CA THR A 106 -1.93 -10.52 -11.89
C THR A 106 -2.25 -10.03 -13.30
N PRO A 107 -3.33 -10.52 -13.94
CA PRO A 107 -3.78 -9.97 -15.21
C PRO A 107 -4.40 -8.57 -15.01
N VAL A 108 -3.94 -7.64 -15.83
CA VAL A 108 -4.47 -6.29 -15.93
C VAL A 108 -5.00 -6.03 -17.33
N LEU A 109 -6.12 -5.31 -17.38
CA LEU A 109 -6.87 -4.98 -18.57
C LEU A 109 -6.89 -3.47 -18.77
N GLY A 110 -6.96 -3.03 -20.03
CA GLY A 110 -7.25 -1.64 -20.38
C GLY A 110 -6.33 -1.08 -21.46
N PRO A 111 -6.63 0.12 -21.99
CA PRO A 111 -5.90 0.70 -23.12
C PRO A 111 -4.41 0.92 -22.83
N ALA A 112 -4.05 1.20 -21.57
CA ALA A 112 -2.65 1.37 -21.19
C ALA A 112 -1.84 0.07 -21.32
N ALA A 113 -2.48 -1.11 -21.29
CA ALA A 113 -1.81 -2.39 -21.45
C ALA A 113 -1.17 -2.55 -22.83
N ASP A 114 -1.68 -1.84 -23.85
CA ASP A 114 -1.12 -1.90 -25.21
C ASP A 114 0.24 -1.23 -25.35
N ALA A 115 0.50 -0.23 -24.51
CA ALA A 115 1.78 0.48 -24.45
C ALA A 115 2.82 -0.25 -23.58
N LEU A 116 2.40 -1.19 -22.74
CA LEU A 116 3.31 -1.96 -21.89
C LEU A 116 4.14 -2.94 -22.71
N ARG A 117 5.34 -3.25 -22.22
CA ARG A 117 6.23 -4.29 -22.75
C ARG A 117 6.56 -5.25 -21.62
N VAL A 118 7.00 -6.47 -21.95
CA VAL A 118 7.62 -7.34 -20.93
C VAL A 118 8.80 -6.59 -20.32
N GLY A 119 8.86 -6.55 -18.99
CA GLY A 119 9.81 -5.76 -18.20
C GLY A 119 9.34 -4.35 -17.83
N SER A 120 8.25 -3.84 -18.41
CA SER A 120 7.64 -2.58 -17.93
C SER A 120 7.17 -2.73 -16.49
N THR A 121 7.33 -1.68 -15.68
CA THR A 121 6.85 -1.67 -14.29
C THR A 121 5.45 -1.08 -14.22
N VAL A 122 4.56 -1.79 -13.54
CA VAL A 122 3.27 -1.25 -13.07
C VAL A 122 3.38 -1.00 -11.57
N TRP A 123 3.07 0.22 -11.15
CA TRP A 123 3.17 0.67 -9.78
C TRP A 123 1.82 0.57 -9.10
N LEU A 124 1.77 -0.15 -7.98
CA LEU A 124 0.59 -0.33 -7.15
C LEU A 124 0.80 0.39 -5.81
N ARG A 125 -0.29 0.87 -5.22
CA ARG A 125 -0.32 1.32 -3.81
C ARG A 125 -0.92 0.23 -2.94
N PRO A 126 -0.34 -0.11 -1.79
CA PRO A 126 -0.94 -1.08 -0.89
C PRO A 126 -2.23 -0.51 -0.28
N ALA A 127 -3.21 -1.38 -0.03
CA ALA A 127 -4.47 -0.95 0.59
C ALA A 127 -4.28 -0.46 2.03
N LYS A 128 -3.42 -1.13 2.81
CA LYS A 128 -2.98 -0.67 4.14
C LYS A 128 -1.45 -0.55 4.19
N ALA A 129 -0.96 0.19 5.19
CA ALA A 129 0.44 0.61 5.24
C ALA A 129 1.41 -0.52 5.60
N GLY A 130 1.08 -1.33 6.62
CA GLY A 130 2.06 -2.17 7.30
C GLY A 130 2.45 -3.46 6.57
N GLU A 131 1.51 -4.11 5.88
CA GLU A 131 1.68 -5.49 5.39
C GLU A 131 2.88 -5.63 4.44
N SER A 132 3.14 -4.63 3.59
CA SER A 132 4.28 -4.64 2.65
C SER A 132 5.65 -4.78 3.33
N ALA A 133 5.80 -4.35 4.59
CA ALA A 133 7.04 -4.43 5.36
C ALA A 133 7.44 -5.88 5.69
N GLU A 134 6.50 -6.83 5.64
CA GLU A 134 6.77 -8.25 5.89
C GLU A 134 7.28 -9.00 4.65
N HIS A 135 7.23 -8.35 3.47
CA HIS A 135 7.50 -9.02 2.20
C HIS A 135 8.73 -8.49 1.46
N ALA A 136 9.02 -7.20 1.55
CA ALA A 136 10.26 -6.62 1.03
C ALA A 136 11.26 -6.44 2.18
N PRO A 137 12.57 -6.66 2.01
CA PRO A 137 13.55 -6.46 3.08
C PRO A 137 13.87 -4.98 3.37
N VAL A 138 13.53 -4.09 2.45
CA VAL A 138 13.95 -2.70 2.46
C VAL A 138 12.93 -1.83 1.76
N TYR A 139 12.72 -0.63 2.28
CA TYR A 139 12.14 0.47 1.53
C TYR A 139 13.25 1.26 0.85
N ARG A 140 13.08 1.56 -0.44
CA ARG A 140 13.94 2.50 -1.17
C ARG A 140 13.36 3.90 -1.00
N LEU A 141 14.12 4.81 -0.41
CA LEU A 141 13.71 6.21 -0.26
C LEU A 141 14.11 6.96 -1.53
N VAL A 142 13.15 7.67 -2.13
CA VAL A 142 13.32 8.33 -3.42
C VAL A 142 13.07 9.83 -3.28
N ALA A 143 13.96 10.63 -3.85
CA ALA A 143 13.77 12.06 -4.05
C ALA A 143 13.93 12.41 -5.53
N GLY A 144 12.85 12.88 -6.15
CA GLY A 144 12.80 13.06 -7.61
C GLY A 144 12.95 11.73 -8.34
N ASP A 145 13.99 11.59 -9.14
CA ASP A 145 14.31 10.41 -9.93
C ASP A 145 15.45 9.55 -9.33
N ARG A 146 15.90 9.88 -8.11
CA ARG A 146 17.03 9.24 -7.46
C ARG A 146 16.63 8.52 -6.19
N VAL A 147 17.16 7.31 -6.02
CA VAL A 147 17.21 6.64 -4.71
C VAL A 147 18.24 7.40 -3.87
N VAL A 148 17.80 7.92 -2.73
CA VAL A 148 18.65 8.71 -1.82
C VAL A 148 19.07 7.93 -0.59
N ASP A 149 18.29 6.92 -0.18
CA ASP A 149 18.59 6.09 0.99
C ASP A 149 17.77 4.79 0.98
N GLU A 150 18.01 3.93 1.97
CA GLU A 150 17.29 2.69 2.21
C GLU A 150 16.93 2.55 3.69
N ALA A 151 15.68 2.18 3.99
CA ALA A 151 15.24 1.89 5.35
C ALA A 151 14.92 0.39 5.48
N PRO A 152 15.39 -0.31 6.51
CA PRO A 152 15.03 -1.71 6.72
C PRO A 152 13.54 -1.84 7.05
N THR A 153 12.94 -2.94 6.62
CA THR A 153 11.58 -3.32 6.99
C THR A 153 11.61 -4.40 8.08
N TYR A 154 10.44 -4.84 8.56
CA TYR A 154 10.33 -6.02 9.41
C TYR A 154 11.07 -7.23 8.84
N ARG A 155 10.88 -7.52 7.54
CA ARG A 155 11.58 -8.62 6.88
C ARG A 155 13.09 -8.40 6.82
N GLY A 156 13.53 -7.16 6.56
CA GLY A 156 14.95 -6.79 6.54
C GLY A 156 15.64 -6.99 7.87
N GLU A 157 14.91 -6.76 8.96
CA GLU A 157 15.37 -6.99 10.32
C GLU A 157 15.22 -8.44 10.80
N GLY A 158 14.82 -9.36 9.91
CA GLY A 158 14.58 -10.76 10.26
C GLY A 158 13.39 -10.97 11.21
N ARG A 159 12.47 -10.00 11.26
CA ARG A 159 11.23 -10.11 12.03
C ARG A 159 10.14 -10.80 11.21
N PHE A 160 9.36 -11.61 11.90
CA PHE A 160 8.22 -12.34 11.37
C PHE A 160 7.13 -12.26 12.41
N PHE A 161 6.01 -11.60 12.08
CA PHE A 161 4.98 -11.26 13.07
C PHE A 161 3.74 -12.15 12.96
N LEU A 162 3.54 -12.84 11.83
CA LEU A 162 2.41 -13.74 11.56
C LEU A 162 2.82 -14.89 10.63
#